data_AF-F0HAP3-F1
#
_entry.id   AF-F0HAP3-F1
#
_cell.length_a   1.000
_cell.length_b   1.000
_cell.length_c   1.000
_cell.angle_alpha   90.00
_cell.angle_beta   90.00
_cell.angle_gamma   90.00
#
_symmetry.space_group_name_H-M   'P 1'
#
loop_
_entity.id
_entity.type
_entity.pdbx_description
1 polymer ?
#
loop_
_entity_poly.entity_id
_entity_poly.type
_entity_poly.pdbx_seq_one_letter_code
_entity_poly.pdbx_strand_id
1 'polypeptide(L)'
;MGLADHQLVAVTHKDTDNMHIHIIANRISLYGEVYDTTFVSNKAARVAEELSGKYGLTIAKEVKAERQHQKAKANPTREQTKQQIQKICYALLEKYKGTGITGPPCSSTTLTRVV
;
A
#
# COMPACT_ATOMS: atom_id res chain seq x y z
N MET A 1 -2.89 14.31 -12.94
CA MET A 1 -3.82 13.40 -12.26
C MET A 1 -5.12 13.15 -13.03
N GLY A 2 -5.58 14.06 -13.91
CA GLY A 2 -6.69 13.76 -14.83
C GLY A 2 -8.04 13.55 -14.15
N LEU A 3 -8.29 14.25 -13.03
CA LEU A 3 -9.51 14.14 -12.22
C LEU A 3 -10.37 15.40 -12.29
N ALA A 4 -10.21 16.23 -13.32
CA ALA A 4 -10.90 17.53 -13.42
C ALA A 4 -12.42 17.36 -13.58
N ASP A 5 -12.85 16.36 -14.33
CA ASP A 5 -14.26 16.02 -14.56
C ASP A 5 -14.83 15.04 -13.52
N HIS A 6 -14.17 14.94 -12.36
CA HIS A 6 -14.59 14.09 -11.26
C HIS A 6 -15.08 14.94 -10.10
N GLN A 7 -16.15 14.50 -9.46
CA GLN A 7 -16.60 15.10 -8.20
C GLN A 7 -15.52 14.89 -7.14
N LEU A 8 -15.27 15.92 -6.34
CA LEU A 8 -14.27 15.88 -5.28
C LEU A 8 -14.79 16.50 -3.98
N VAL A 9 -14.29 15.97 -2.87
CA VAL A 9 -14.48 16.52 -1.53
C VAL A 9 -13.11 16.69 -0.90
N ALA A 10 -12.85 17.87 -0.34
CA ALA A 10 -11.65 18.15 0.42
C ALA A 10 -12.00 18.32 1.89
N VAL A 11 -11.34 17.56 2.77
CA VAL A 11 -11.56 17.59 4.22
C VAL A 11 -10.25 17.90 4.91
N THR A 12 -10.25 18.89 5.79
CA THR A 12 -9.07 19.19 6.62
C THR A 12 -9.17 18.41 7.92
N HIS A 13 -8.15 17.63 8.24
CA HIS A 13 -8.04 16.86 9.47
C HIS A 13 -6.98 17.46 10.41
N LYS A 14 -7.27 17.39 11.71
CA LYS A 14 -6.42 17.89 12.82
C LYS A 14 -6.14 16.81 13.87
N ASP A 15 -6.39 15.55 13.52
CA ASP A 15 -6.28 14.37 14.38
C ASP A 15 -4.83 13.84 14.51
N THR A 16 -3.86 14.49 13.86
CA THR A 16 -2.43 14.19 13.98
C THR A 16 -1.64 15.46 14.27
N ASP A 17 -0.35 15.32 14.62
CA ASP A 17 0.54 16.44 14.95
C ASP A 17 0.65 17.51 13.84
N ASN A 18 0.31 17.15 12.59
CA ASN A 18 0.34 18.07 11.46
C ASN A 18 -1.05 18.18 10.83
N MET A 19 -1.49 19.41 10.56
CA MET A 19 -2.68 19.64 9.75
C MET A 19 -2.48 19.02 8.36
N HIS A 20 -3.47 18.27 7.91
CA HIS A 20 -3.44 17.67 6.57
C HIS A 20 -4.83 17.69 5.94
N ILE A 21 -4.86 17.65 4.62
CA ILE A 21 -6.09 17.68 3.83
C ILE A 21 -6.25 16.34 3.13
N HIS A 22 -7.37 15.68 3.33
CA HIS A 22 -7.82 14.56 2.51
C HIS A 22 -8.60 15.10 1.32
N ILE A 23 -8.12 14.83 0.11
CA ILE A 23 -8.86 15.07 -1.12
C ILE A 23 -9.37 13.72 -1.61
N ILE A 24 -10.69 13.57 -1.69
CA ILE A 24 -11.37 12.37 -2.14
C ILE A 24 -12.03 12.70 -3.47
N ALA A 25 -11.68 11.96 -4.53
CA ALA A 25 -12.29 12.10 -5.85
C ALA A 25 -13.05 10.82 -6.19
N ASN A 26 -14.25 10.97 -6.75
CA ASN A 26 -15.01 9.83 -7.25
C ASN A 26 -14.25 9.18 -8.41
N ARG A 27 -14.22 7.85 -8.49
CA ARG A 27 -13.58 7.12 -9.59
C ARG A 27 -14.36 7.27 -10.90
N ILE A 28 -15.67 7.49 -10.83
CA ILE A 28 -16.54 7.67 -11.99
C ILE A 28 -16.62 9.16 -12.30
N SER A 29 -16.35 9.54 -13.55
CA SER A 29 -16.44 10.93 -14.00
C SER A 29 -17.89 11.37 -14.15
N LEU A 30 -18.10 12.68 -14.34
CA LEU A 30 -19.41 13.25 -14.65
C LEU A 30 -20.03 12.68 -15.95
N TYR A 31 -19.20 12.07 -16.82
CA TYR A 31 -19.61 11.50 -18.10
C TYR A 31 -19.71 9.97 -18.08
N GLY A 32 -19.57 9.35 -16.91
CA GLY A 32 -19.66 7.88 -16.75
C GLY A 32 -18.37 7.13 -17.08
N GLU A 33 -17.26 7.84 -17.30
CA GLU A 33 -15.96 7.22 -17.55
C GLU A 33 -15.34 6.72 -16.24
N VAL A 34 -14.71 5.56 -16.29
CA VAL A 34 -14.07 4.95 -15.11
C VAL A 34 -12.59 5.30 -15.11
N TYR A 35 -12.14 6.00 -14.07
CA TYR A 35 -10.73 6.32 -13.90
C TYR A 35 -9.89 5.05 -13.67
N ASP A 36 -8.78 4.93 -14.42
CA ASP A 36 -7.82 3.86 -14.26
C ASP A 36 -6.97 4.06 -13.00
N THR A 37 -7.16 3.17 -12.03
CA THR A 37 -6.47 3.20 -10.74
C THR A 37 -5.14 2.43 -10.75
N THR A 38 -4.72 1.91 -11.90
CA THR A 38 -3.46 1.19 -12.04
C THR A 38 -2.30 2.09 -11.62
N PHE A 39 -1.55 1.63 -10.60
CA PHE A 39 -0.47 2.35 -9.95
C PHE A 39 -0.83 3.76 -9.45
N VAL A 40 -2.08 4.01 -9.04
CA VAL A 40 -2.54 5.34 -8.60
C VAL A 40 -1.71 5.92 -7.46
N SER A 41 -1.27 5.09 -6.50
CA SER A 41 -0.41 5.54 -5.40
C SER A 41 0.94 6.05 -5.88
N ASN A 42 1.55 5.39 -6.86
CA ASN A 42 2.83 5.83 -7.44
C ASN A 42 2.66 7.10 -8.28
N LYS A 43 1.58 7.17 -9.08
CA LYS A 43 1.22 8.37 -9.85
C LYS A 43 1.00 9.57 -8.93
N ALA A 44 0.24 9.39 -7.85
CA ALA A 44 -0.04 10.43 -6.85
C ALA A 44 1.24 10.90 -6.14
N ALA A 45 2.10 9.97 -5.72
CA ALA A 45 3.38 10.30 -5.10
C ALA A 45 4.27 11.14 -6.02
N ARG A 46 4.38 10.77 -7.31
CA ARG A 46 5.16 11.51 -8.30
C ARG A 46 4.62 12.93 -8.50
N VAL A 47 3.30 13.07 -8.68
CA VAL A 47 2.68 14.40 -8.85
C VAL A 47 2.86 15.26 -7.59
N ALA A 48 2.77 14.68 -6.40
CA ALA A 48 3.03 15.41 -5.16
C ALA A 48 4.50 15.91 -5.08
N GLU A 49 5.47 15.07 -5.46
CA GLU A 49 6.89 15.46 -5.54
C GLU A 49 7.14 16.60 -6.55
N GLU A 50 6.56 16.49 -7.75
CA GLU A 50 6.64 17.54 -8.78
C GLU A 50 6.03 18.86 -8.31
N LEU A 51 4.87 18.81 -7.64
CA LEU A 51 4.22 20.00 -7.07
C LEU A 51 5.04 20.60 -5.93
N SER A 52 5.61 19.77 -5.05
CA SER A 52 6.49 20.24 -3.99
C SER A 52 7.68 21.00 -4.55
N GLY A 53 8.37 20.44 -5.55
CA GLY A 53 9.48 21.11 -6.21
C GLY A 53 9.06 22.41 -6.89
N LYS A 54 7.93 22.41 -7.61
CA LYS A 54 7.40 23.59 -8.31
C LYS A 54 7.10 24.76 -7.36
N TYR A 55 6.56 24.47 -6.18
CA TYR A 55 6.16 25.48 -5.20
C TYR A 55 7.20 25.69 -4.08
N GLY A 56 8.40 25.12 -4.21
CA GLY A 56 9.46 25.25 -3.19
C GLY A 56 9.09 24.66 -1.84
N LEU A 57 8.21 23.66 -1.81
CA LEU A 57 7.83 22.93 -0.61
C LEU A 57 8.82 21.80 -0.35
N THR A 58 8.90 21.37 0.90
CA THR A 58 9.75 20.25 1.31
C THR A 58 9.37 18.97 0.57
N ILE A 59 10.35 18.35 -0.09
CA ILE A 59 10.17 17.08 -0.80
C ILE A 59 10.31 15.93 0.20
N ALA A 60 9.24 15.16 0.39
CA ALA A 60 9.21 14.08 1.38
C ALA A 60 10.29 13.02 1.15
N LYS A 61 10.69 12.79 -0.11
CA LYS A 61 11.74 11.84 -0.47
C LYS A 61 13.12 12.31 0.00
N GLU A 62 13.42 13.59 -0.10
CA GLU A 62 14.68 14.19 0.36
C GLU A 62 14.77 14.14 1.89
N VAL A 63 13.69 14.48 2.59
CA VAL A 63 13.60 14.34 4.07
C VAL A 63 13.75 12.88 4.50
N LYS A 64 13.20 11.92 3.73
CA LYS A 64 13.35 10.50 4.02
C LYS A 64 14.79 10.03 3.78
N ALA A 65 15.47 10.52 2.74
CA ALA A 65 16.88 10.23 2.50
C ALA A 65 17.77 10.76 3.64
N GLU A 66 17.53 12.00 4.08
CA GLU A 66 18.18 12.58 5.27
C GLU A 66 17.90 11.75 6.53
N ARG A 67 16.65 11.30 6.73
CA ARG A 67 16.27 10.40 7.84
C ARG A 67 16.85 8.98 7.72
N GLN A 68 17.09 8.45 6.52
CA GLN A 68 17.77 7.17 6.35
C GLN A 68 19.23 7.26 6.80
N HIS A 69 19.85 8.43 6.65
CA HIS A 69 21.16 8.72 7.23
C HIS A 69 21.11 8.96 8.75
N GLN A 70 19.94 9.30 9.30
CA GLN A 70 19.72 9.43 10.75
C GLN A 70 19.01 8.20 11.35
N LYS A 71 19.83 7.21 11.72
CA LYS A 71 19.52 6.01 12.52
C LYS A 71 18.61 4.98 11.85
N ALA A 72 19.13 3.76 11.72
CA ALA A 72 18.35 2.58 11.38
C ALA A 72 17.19 2.41 12.39
N LYS A 73 15.95 2.63 11.94
CA LYS A 73 14.73 2.32 12.71
C LYS A 73 14.48 0.81 12.86
N ALA A 74 15.54 0.00 12.87
CA ALA A 74 15.46 -1.40 13.22
C ALA A 74 15.36 -1.46 14.74
N ASN A 75 14.14 -1.49 15.27
CA ASN A 75 13.95 -1.92 16.65
C ASN A 75 14.39 -3.40 16.72
N PRO A 76 15.48 -3.73 17.42
CA PRO A 76 16.04 -5.08 17.42
C PRO A 76 15.01 -6.13 17.88
N THR A 77 14.10 -5.75 18.79
CA THR A 77 13.00 -6.60 19.24
C THR A 77 12.02 -6.92 18.12
N ARG A 78 11.68 -5.94 17.27
CA ARG A 78 10.76 -6.15 16.14
C ARG A 78 11.35 -7.09 15.09
N GLU A 79 12.65 -6.98 14.82
CA GLU A 79 13.33 -7.89 13.88
C GLU A 79 13.44 -9.31 14.44
N GLN A 80 13.73 -9.45 15.74
CA GLN A 80 13.72 -10.76 16.42
C GLN A 80 12.33 -11.41 16.37
N THR A 81 11.26 -10.66 16.69
CA THR A 81 9.88 -11.17 16.61
C THR A 81 9.51 -11.56 15.18
N LYS A 82 9.91 -10.77 14.18
CA LYS A 82 9.68 -11.09 12.76
C LYS A 82 10.38 -12.40 12.36
N GLN A 83 11.62 -12.59 12.78
CA GLN A 83 12.35 -13.84 12.54
C GLN A 83 11.71 -15.05 13.23
N GLN A 84 11.25 -14.90 14.48
CA GLN A 84 10.54 -15.96 15.20
C GLN A 84 9.24 -16.36 14.50
N ILE A 85 8.41 -15.39 14.13
CA ILE A 85 7.15 -15.63 13.42
C ILE A 85 7.43 -16.31 12.07
N GLN A 86 8.43 -15.82 11.32
CA GLN A 86 8.80 -16.40 10.03
C GLN A 86 9.22 -17.88 10.16
N LYS A 87 10.02 -18.23 11.17
CA LYS A 87 10.41 -19.63 11.44
C LYS A 87 9.20 -20.50 11.76
N ILE A 88 8.28 -20.02 12.60
CA ILE A 88 7.05 -20.75 12.95
C ILE A 88 6.20 -20.97 11.69
N CYS A 89 5.98 -19.92 10.89
CA CYS A 89 5.19 -20.01 9.67
C CYS A 89 5.77 -21.03 8.68
N TYR A 90 7.10 -21.04 8.46
CA TYR A 90 7.71 -22.01 7.57
C TYR A 90 7.68 -23.43 8.12
N ALA A 91 7.88 -23.62 9.41
CA ALA A 91 7.77 -24.94 10.04
C ALA A 91 6.34 -25.52 9.90
N LEU A 92 5.32 -24.68 10.10
CA LEU A 92 3.93 -25.07 9.88
C LEU A 92 3.64 -25.32 8.40
N LEU A 93 4.14 -24.46 7.51
CA LEU A 93 3.99 -24.62 6.07
C LEU A 93 4.55 -25.98 5.62
N GLU A 94 5.78 -26.34 6.02
CA GLU A 94 6.37 -27.66 5.72
C GLU A 94 5.53 -28.81 6.29
N LYS A 95 5.04 -28.68 7.53
CA LYS A 95 4.19 -29.70 8.16
C LYS A 95 2.89 -29.95 7.38
N TYR A 96 2.31 -28.92 6.78
CA TYR A 96 1.01 -29.00 6.09
C TYR A 96 1.11 -28.97 4.55
N LYS A 97 2.33 -28.90 3.98
CA LYS A 97 2.56 -28.92 2.53
C LYS A 97 2.19 -30.25 1.86
N GLY A 98 2.17 -31.35 2.62
CA GLY A 98 1.93 -32.70 2.11
C GLY A 98 0.72 -33.41 2.72
N THR A 99 0.07 -32.85 3.74
CA THR A 99 -1.20 -33.38 4.24
C THR A 99 -2.31 -32.88 3.34
N GLY A 100 -2.53 -33.61 2.24
CA GLY A 100 -3.72 -33.45 1.41
C GLY A 100 -4.93 -33.37 2.34
N ILE A 101 -5.74 -32.33 2.14
CA ILE A 101 -7.02 -32.19 2.81
C ILE A 101 -7.82 -33.43 2.39
N THR A 102 -7.89 -34.46 3.24
CA THR A 102 -8.87 -35.53 3.08
C THR A 102 -10.21 -34.95 3.50
N GLY A 103 -10.71 -33.99 2.71
CA GLY A 103 -12.11 -33.66 2.70
C GLY A 103 -12.89 -34.84 2.11
N PRO A 104 -14.14 -35.07 2.53
CA PRO A 104 -15.00 -36.05 1.87
C PRO A 104 -15.04 -35.75 0.36
N PRO A 105 -15.11 -36.77 -0.50
CA PRO A 105 -15.01 -36.60 -1.94
C PRO A 105 -16.20 -35.79 -2.45
N CYS A 106 -16.00 -34.48 -2.61
CA CYS A 106 -16.92 -33.65 -3.35
C CYS A 106 -16.44 -33.71 -4.81
N SER A 107 -17.17 -34.46 -5.62
CA SER A 107 -16.97 -34.51 -7.07
C SER A 107 -17.02 -33.09 -7.64
N SER A 108 -15.96 -32.70 -8.34
CA SER A 108 -15.76 -31.43 -9.05
C SER A 108 -15.21 -30.25 -8.22
N THR A 109 -13.89 -30.21 -8.01
CA THR A 109 -13.15 -28.95 -8.11
C THR A 109 -11.69 -29.27 -8.46
N THR A 110 -11.35 -29.12 -9.74
CA THR A 110 -9.97 -29.16 -10.20
C THR A 110 -9.30 -27.83 -9.83
N LEU A 111 -8.36 -27.85 -8.90
CA LEU A 111 -7.46 -26.72 -8.61
C LEU A 111 -6.41 -26.64 -9.72
N THR A 112 -6.65 -25.78 -10.71
CA THR A 112 -5.66 -25.46 -11.73
C THR A 112 -4.54 -24.63 -11.12
N ARG A 113 -3.31 -25.16 -11.17
CA ARG A 113 -2.07 -24.45 -10.83
C ARG A 113 -1.88 -23.28 -11.82
N VAL A 114 -2.01 -22.06 -11.35
CA VAL A 114 -1.50 -20.89 -12.08
C VAL A 114 0.02 -20.95 -11.97
N VAL A 115 0.68 -21.15 -13.12
CA VAL A 115 2.13 -21.02 -13.28
C VAL A 115 2.48 -19.53 -13.33
#